data_AF-A0A7V8WL85-F1
#
_entry.id   AF-A0A7V8WL85-F1
#
_cell.length_a   1.000
_cell.length_b   1.000
_cell.length_c   1.000
_cell.angle_alpha   90.00
_cell.angle_beta   90.00
_cell.angle_gamma   90.00
#
_symmetry.space_group_name_H-M   'P 1'
#
loop_
_entity.id
_entity.type
_entity.pdbx_description
1 polymer ?
#
loop_
_entity_poly.entity_id
_entity_poly.type
_entity_poly.pdbx_seq_one_letter_code
_entity_poly.pdbx_strand_id
1 'polypeptide(L)'
;MTAPQMGIRPPQAGTRRIRTRLIVVGLASLLILAAMGPARADVLVNKPKGRICVGEAIKTGVWYQAYSGGPRWFEVRILSPRDRVVFSTRGKATTQWRYWKFHPQRTGVFRTVYRVPGWQARFETRVRLCGGGSRAGLATYQSLIPHSIACRGKVRTLGFRPLSI
;
A
#
# COMPACT_ATOMS: atom_id res chain seq x y z
N MET A 1 -57.93 -84.85 20.54
CA MET A 1 -57.23 -84.14 21.62
C MET A 1 -57.34 -82.63 21.35
N THR A 2 -58.00 -81.92 22.26
CA THR A 2 -57.72 -80.54 22.71
C THR A 2 -57.91 -79.34 21.74
N ALA A 3 -58.99 -78.58 21.96
CA ALA A 3 -59.14 -77.13 21.66
C ALA A 3 -58.38 -76.29 22.74
N PRO A 4 -58.34 -74.92 22.81
CA PRO A 4 -59.04 -73.87 22.03
C PRO A 4 -58.27 -72.53 21.79
N GLN A 5 -58.94 -71.56 21.12
CA GLN A 5 -59.04 -70.09 21.38
C GLN A 5 -57.84 -69.08 21.42
N MET A 6 -58.21 -67.85 20.99
CA MET A 6 -57.71 -66.52 21.40
C MET A 6 -56.29 -66.09 21.00
N GLY A 7 -56.00 -64.81 20.69
CA GLY A 7 -56.70 -63.58 20.99
C GLY A 7 -55.94 -62.34 20.47
N ILE A 8 -56.40 -61.19 20.94
CA ILE A 8 -56.30 -59.83 20.39
C ILE A 8 -54.94 -59.13 20.66
N ARG A 9 -54.60 -58.18 19.75
CA ARG A 9 -53.62 -57.03 19.78
C ARG A 9 -52.84 -56.74 21.07
N PRO A 10 -51.62 -56.17 20.93
CA PRO A 10 -51.51 -54.70 21.08
C PRO A 10 -50.65 -54.02 20.00
N PRO A 11 -50.89 -52.74 19.68
CA PRO A 11 -49.91 -51.88 19.02
C PRO A 11 -49.00 -51.27 20.09
N GLN A 12 -47.68 -51.37 19.96
CA GLN A 12 -46.78 -50.57 20.79
C GLN A 12 -45.53 -50.13 20.01
N ALA A 13 -45.22 -48.87 20.26
CA ALA A 13 -44.20 -48.03 19.67
C ALA A 13 -42.78 -48.63 19.69
N GLY A 14 -42.02 -48.30 18.65
CA GLY A 14 -40.60 -48.61 18.55
C GLY A 14 -39.87 -47.55 17.75
N THR A 15 -39.57 -46.43 18.41
CA THR A 15 -38.59 -45.43 18.01
C THR A 15 -37.27 -46.11 17.63
N ARG A 16 -36.46 -45.41 16.81
CA ARG A 16 -35.04 -45.64 16.48
C ARG A 16 -34.82 -46.63 15.32
N ARG A 17 -33.96 -46.35 14.34
CA ARG A 17 -32.76 -45.52 14.32
C ARG A 17 -32.29 -45.43 12.86
N ILE A 18 -31.78 -44.27 12.48
CA ILE A 18 -30.58 -44.14 11.62
C ILE A 18 -30.72 -44.70 10.20
N ARG A 19 -31.47 -44.02 9.32
CA ARG A 19 -31.31 -44.17 7.87
C ARG A 19 -31.46 -42.85 7.13
N THR A 20 -30.76 -41.79 7.54
CA THR A 20 -30.77 -40.53 6.76
C THR A 20 -29.62 -39.56 7.09
N ARG A 21 -28.37 -40.02 7.23
CA ARG A 21 -27.21 -39.10 7.33
C ARG A 21 -25.93 -39.65 6.69
N LEU A 22 -26.01 -40.16 5.45
CA LEU A 22 -24.81 -40.64 4.74
C LEU A 22 -24.68 -40.21 3.27
N ILE A 23 -25.44 -39.21 2.80
CA ILE A 23 -25.30 -38.70 1.41
C ILE A 23 -24.93 -37.21 1.34
N VAL A 24 -25.08 -36.43 2.42
CA VAL A 24 -24.75 -34.99 2.39
C VAL A 24 -23.27 -34.69 2.73
N VAL A 25 -22.52 -35.65 3.27
CA VAL A 25 -21.13 -35.42 3.72
C VAL A 25 -20.09 -35.60 2.59
N GLY A 26 -20.44 -36.23 1.46
CA GLY A 26 -19.50 -36.45 0.35
C GLY A 26 -19.29 -35.24 -0.57
N LEU A 27 -20.29 -34.36 -0.71
CA LEU A 27 -20.24 -33.25 -1.67
C LEU A 27 -19.66 -31.94 -1.09
N ALA A 28 -19.58 -31.81 0.24
CA ALA A 28 -19.00 -30.62 0.88
C ALA A 28 -17.46 -30.59 0.82
N SER A 29 -16.82 -31.75 0.66
CA SER A 29 -15.35 -31.87 0.70
C SER A 29 -14.67 -31.41 -0.60
N LEU A 30 -15.38 -31.47 -1.74
CA LEU A 30 -14.80 -31.11 -3.05
C LEU A 30 -14.75 -29.60 -3.30
N LEU A 31 -15.54 -28.80 -2.57
CA LEU A 31 -15.58 -27.35 -2.71
C LEU A 31 -14.42 -26.63 -2.00
N ILE A 32 -13.73 -27.30 -1.06
CA ILE A 32 -12.65 -26.67 -0.28
C ILE A 32 -11.34 -26.62 -1.09
N LEU A 33 -11.09 -27.56 -2.02
CA LEU A 33 -9.87 -27.56 -2.84
C LEU A 33 -9.85 -26.45 -3.91
N ALA A 34 -11.02 -25.93 -4.32
CA ALA A 34 -11.10 -24.85 -5.31
C ALA A 34 -10.78 -23.46 -4.72
N ALA A 35 -10.64 -23.34 -3.40
CA ALA A 35 -10.34 -22.07 -2.73
C ALA A 35 -8.82 -21.79 -2.59
N MET A 36 -7.95 -22.74 -2.96
CA MET A 36 -6.50 -22.51 -2.98
C MET A 36 -6.13 -21.72 -4.24
N GLY A 37 -6.34 -20.40 -4.18
CA GLY A 37 -5.86 -19.49 -5.21
C GLY A 37 -4.35 -19.66 -5.45
N PRO A 38 -3.84 -19.37 -6.66
CA PRO A 38 -2.43 -19.55 -6.99
C PRO A 38 -1.56 -18.83 -5.96
N ALA A 39 -0.52 -19.51 -5.48
CA ALA A 39 0.42 -19.00 -4.48
C ALA A 39 0.80 -17.55 -4.81
N ARG A 40 0.43 -16.63 -3.91
CA ARG A 40 0.66 -15.21 -4.09
C ARG A 40 2.15 -14.93 -3.88
N ALA A 41 2.87 -14.84 -4.98
CA ALA A 41 4.05 -14.01 -5.18
C ALA A 41 4.94 -13.72 -3.96
N ASP A 42 6.11 -14.34 -4.02
CA ASP A 42 7.07 -14.45 -2.93
C ASP A 42 7.88 -13.18 -2.69
N VAL A 43 7.63 -12.15 -3.50
CA VAL A 43 8.27 -10.86 -3.38
C VAL A 43 7.41 -9.96 -2.52
N LEU A 44 7.83 -9.75 -1.27
CA LEU A 44 7.25 -8.75 -0.40
C LEU A 44 7.81 -7.37 -0.74
N VAL A 45 6.99 -6.33 -0.54
CA VAL A 45 7.35 -4.94 -0.82
C VAL A 45 7.17 -4.07 0.42
N ASN A 46 8.04 -3.07 0.57
CA ASN A 46 7.91 -2.10 1.65
C ASN A 46 6.88 -1.03 1.29
N LYS A 47 5.85 -0.87 2.13
CA LYS A 47 4.89 0.23 2.04
C LYS A 47 5.56 1.54 2.49
N PRO A 48 5.64 2.58 1.63
CA PRO A 48 6.19 3.86 2.03
C PRO A 48 5.26 4.60 3.00
N LYS A 49 5.80 5.58 3.73
CA LYS A 49 5.00 6.50 4.56
C LYS A 49 3.98 7.23 3.68
N GLY A 50 2.75 7.39 4.17
CA GLY A 50 1.69 8.09 3.43
C GLY A 50 1.84 9.61 3.39
N ARG A 51 2.61 10.20 4.31
CA ARG A 51 2.90 11.64 4.37
C ARG A 51 4.34 11.85 4.84
N ILE A 52 5.06 12.77 4.20
CA ILE A 52 6.42 13.17 4.56
C ILE A 52 6.65 14.66 4.27
N CYS A 53 7.71 15.22 4.81
CA CYS A 53 8.16 16.57 4.51
C CYS A 53 9.07 16.62 3.28
N VAL A 54 9.17 17.76 2.60
CA VAL A 54 10.21 17.98 1.57
C VAL A 54 11.58 17.75 2.21
N GLY A 55 12.46 17.01 1.53
CA GLY A 55 13.77 16.61 2.05
C GLY A 55 13.76 15.27 2.81
N GLU A 56 12.62 14.75 3.24
CA GLU A 56 12.53 13.37 3.75
C GLU A 56 12.52 12.35 2.60
N ALA A 57 12.93 11.11 2.90
CA ALA A 57 12.96 10.03 1.92
C ALA A 57 11.63 9.28 1.79
N ILE A 58 11.21 9.05 0.54
CA ILE A 58 10.32 7.94 0.20
C ILE A 58 11.17 6.66 0.21
N LYS A 59 10.97 5.81 1.23
CA LYS A 59 11.68 4.53 1.39
C LYS A 59 10.90 3.41 0.69
N THR A 60 11.53 2.82 -0.32
CA THR A 60 11.02 1.64 -1.03
C THR A 60 11.90 0.43 -0.76
N GLY A 61 11.37 -0.77 -0.91
CA GLY A 61 12.17 -1.97 -0.75
C GLY A 61 11.46 -3.23 -1.17
N VAL A 62 12.24 -4.26 -1.42
CA VAL A 62 11.77 -5.59 -1.83
C VAL A 62 12.53 -6.67 -1.06
N TRP A 63 11.85 -7.80 -0.83
CA TRP A 63 12.42 -9.00 -0.22
C TRP A 63 11.78 -10.23 -0.84
N TYR A 64 12.55 -11.31 -0.98
CA TYR A 64 12.07 -12.58 -1.49
C TYR A 64 12.02 -13.64 -0.38
N GLN A 65 10.86 -14.28 -0.27
CA GLN A 65 10.59 -15.36 0.67
C GLN A 65 11.19 -16.68 0.18
N ALA A 66 12.29 -17.11 0.81
CA ALA A 66 13.16 -18.18 0.31
C ALA A 66 12.46 -19.52 0.04
N TYR A 67 11.51 -19.90 0.90
CA TYR A 67 10.88 -21.22 0.92
C TYR A 67 9.78 -21.44 -0.13
N SER A 68 9.55 -20.46 -1.02
CA SER A 68 8.49 -20.58 -2.02
C SER A 68 8.94 -21.10 -3.39
N GLY A 69 10.21 -20.91 -3.76
CA GLY A 69 10.76 -21.39 -5.04
C GLY A 69 10.22 -20.69 -6.30
N GLY A 70 9.35 -19.69 -6.18
CA GLY A 70 8.73 -18.99 -7.30
C GLY A 70 9.58 -17.87 -7.94
N PRO A 71 9.02 -17.19 -8.95
CA PRO A 71 9.72 -16.10 -9.62
C PRO A 71 10.06 -14.96 -8.66
N ARG A 72 11.23 -14.34 -8.85
CA ARG A 72 11.75 -13.29 -7.95
C ARG A 72 12.06 -11.97 -8.64
N TRP A 73 11.53 -11.76 -9.86
CA TRP A 73 11.76 -10.50 -10.56
C TRP A 73 10.95 -9.37 -9.91
N PHE A 74 11.42 -8.14 -10.00
CA PHE A 74 10.67 -6.97 -9.55
C PHE A 74 10.96 -5.75 -10.43
N GLU A 75 10.02 -4.82 -10.41
CA GLU A 75 10.18 -3.45 -10.88
C GLU A 75 9.55 -2.49 -9.86
N VAL A 76 10.27 -1.43 -9.50
CA VAL A 76 9.80 -0.35 -8.63
C VAL A 76 9.93 0.96 -9.38
N ARG A 77 8.84 1.74 -9.45
CA ARG A 77 8.84 3.09 -10.01
C ARG A 77 8.28 4.08 -8.98
N ILE A 78 8.82 5.29 -8.95
CA ILE A 78 8.20 6.43 -8.26
C ILE A 78 7.83 7.45 -9.32
N LEU A 79 6.56 7.81 -9.37
CA LEU A 79 6.03 8.85 -10.23
C LEU A 79 5.90 10.14 -9.41
N SER A 80 6.30 11.24 -10.04
CA SER A 80 6.06 12.59 -9.55
C SER A 80 4.57 12.96 -9.59
N PRO A 81 4.18 14.09 -8.97
CA PRO A 81 2.79 14.59 -9.04
C PRO A 81 2.28 14.87 -10.46
N ARG A 82 3.16 14.95 -11.46
CA ARG A 82 2.83 15.14 -12.88
C ARG A 82 2.93 13.83 -13.69
N ASP A 83 2.87 12.69 -13.01
CA ASP A 83 2.95 11.34 -13.60
C ASP A 83 4.24 11.02 -14.37
N ARG A 84 5.30 11.83 -14.20
CA ARG A 84 6.65 11.52 -14.71
C ARG A 84 7.37 10.58 -13.77
N VAL A 85 8.01 9.54 -14.30
CA VAL A 85 8.89 8.64 -13.53
C VAL A 85 10.12 9.42 -13.08
N VAL A 86 10.34 9.50 -11.77
CA VAL A 86 11.50 10.19 -11.15
C VAL A 86 12.48 9.23 -10.48
N PHE A 87 12.07 7.97 -10.32
CA PHE A 87 12.92 6.88 -9.86
C PHE A 87 12.42 5.58 -10.46
N SER A 88 13.35 4.72 -10.91
CA SER A 88 13.04 3.40 -11.45
C SER A 88 14.16 2.43 -11.11
N THR A 89 13.81 1.24 -10.65
CA THR A 89 14.75 0.13 -10.46
C THR A 89 14.06 -1.19 -10.78
N ARG A 90 14.82 -2.14 -11.31
CA ARG A 90 14.33 -3.48 -11.63
C ARG A 90 15.43 -4.50 -11.36
N GLY A 91 15.04 -5.74 -11.12
CA GLY A 91 16.02 -6.81 -10.92
C GLY A 91 15.43 -8.05 -10.29
N LYS A 92 16.27 -8.79 -9.56
CA LYS A 92 15.89 -9.99 -8.80
C LYS A 92 15.95 -9.68 -7.31
N ALA A 93 14.86 -10.00 -6.60
CA ALA A 93 14.79 -9.90 -5.14
C ALA A 93 15.62 -11.02 -4.51
N THR A 94 16.16 -10.75 -3.32
CA THR A 94 16.99 -11.69 -2.56
C THR A 94 16.31 -11.96 -1.21
N THR A 95 16.83 -12.94 -0.48
CA THR A 95 16.41 -13.27 0.89
C THR A 95 16.83 -12.22 1.91
N GLN A 96 17.50 -11.15 1.47
CA GLN A 96 17.85 -9.97 2.24
C GLN A 96 17.05 -8.78 1.72
N TRP A 97 16.56 -7.94 2.61
CA TRP A 97 15.84 -6.74 2.19
C TRP A 97 16.75 -5.82 1.38
N ARG A 98 16.27 -5.42 0.20
CA ARG A 98 16.93 -4.40 -0.63
C ARG A 98 16.12 -3.13 -0.55
N TYR A 99 16.70 -2.07 0.01
CA TYR A 99 16.05 -0.78 0.17
C TYR A 99 16.63 0.28 -0.75
N TRP A 100 15.78 1.21 -1.15
CA TRP A 100 16.16 2.44 -1.86
C TRP A 100 15.43 3.64 -1.25
N LYS A 101 16.06 4.81 -1.38
CA LYS A 101 15.55 6.08 -0.87
C LYS A 101 15.50 7.08 -2.03
N PHE A 102 14.36 7.73 -2.18
CA PHE A 102 14.18 8.87 -3.09
C PHE A 102 13.80 10.10 -2.29
N HIS A 103 14.51 11.22 -2.47
CA HIS A 103 14.28 12.46 -1.74
C HIS A 103 13.56 13.48 -2.65
N PRO A 104 12.22 13.60 -2.56
CA PRO A 104 11.48 14.59 -3.31
C PRO A 104 11.90 16.02 -2.93
N GLN A 105 12.23 16.83 -3.94
CA GLN A 105 12.60 18.24 -3.81
C GLN A 105 11.41 19.20 -3.96
N ARG A 106 10.20 18.64 -4.11
CA ARG A 106 8.97 19.42 -4.33
C ARG A 106 7.80 18.78 -3.59
N THR A 107 6.81 19.60 -3.29
CA THR A 107 5.54 19.16 -2.71
C THR A 107 4.69 18.43 -3.75
N GLY A 108 3.68 17.72 -3.25
CA GLY A 108 2.67 17.05 -4.06
C GLY A 108 2.53 15.56 -3.70
N VAL A 109 1.69 14.86 -4.46
CA VAL A 109 1.47 13.42 -4.27
C VAL A 109 2.38 12.64 -5.19
N PHE A 110 3.29 11.87 -4.61
CA PHE A 110 4.13 10.93 -5.33
C PHE A 110 3.49 9.55 -5.28
N ARG A 111 3.57 8.79 -6.38
CA ARG A 111 3.01 7.45 -6.49
C ARG A 111 4.12 6.43 -6.60
N THR A 112 4.22 5.52 -5.65
CA THR A 112 5.11 4.36 -5.74
C THR A 112 4.35 3.20 -6.35
N VAL A 113 4.89 2.63 -7.44
CA VAL A 113 4.33 1.48 -8.14
C VAL A 113 5.31 0.33 -8.07
N TYR A 114 4.87 -0.79 -7.51
CA TYR A 114 5.58 -2.05 -7.55
C TYR A 114 4.92 -2.96 -8.59
N ARG A 115 5.73 -3.59 -9.43
CA ARG A 115 5.32 -4.72 -10.27
C ARG A 115 6.18 -5.91 -9.90
N VAL A 116 5.52 -6.97 -9.50
CA VAL A 116 6.13 -8.23 -9.06
C VAL A 116 5.34 -9.37 -9.71
N PRO A 117 5.79 -10.64 -9.61
CA PRO A 117 5.12 -11.75 -10.26
C PRO A 117 3.68 -11.85 -9.75
N GLY A 118 2.70 -11.97 -10.65
CA GLY A 118 1.31 -12.19 -10.28
C GLY A 118 0.54 -10.99 -9.69
N TRP A 119 1.18 -9.87 -9.32
CA TRP A 119 0.47 -8.69 -8.80
C TRP A 119 1.25 -7.37 -8.90
N GLN A 120 0.53 -6.27 -8.68
CA GLN A 120 1.10 -4.93 -8.58
C GLN A 120 0.60 -4.22 -7.33
N ALA A 121 1.47 -3.41 -6.71
CA ALA A 121 1.12 -2.55 -5.58
C ALA A 121 1.20 -1.08 -6.01
N ARG A 122 0.29 -0.26 -5.49
CA ARG A 122 0.35 1.20 -5.65
C ARG A 122 0.19 1.86 -4.29
N PHE A 123 1.08 2.79 -3.99
CA PHE A 123 1.05 3.57 -2.76
C PHE A 123 1.22 5.04 -3.07
N GLU A 124 0.52 5.88 -2.32
CA GLU A 124 0.64 7.32 -2.41
C GLU A 124 1.39 7.88 -1.21
N THR A 125 2.31 8.81 -1.48
CA THR A 125 3.01 9.57 -0.46
C THR A 125 2.79 11.06 -0.72
N ARG A 126 2.11 11.74 0.21
CA ARG A 126 1.91 13.18 0.14
C ARG A 126 3.09 13.91 0.77
N VAL A 127 3.81 14.67 -0.06
CA VAL A 127 4.95 15.50 0.35
C VAL A 127 4.47 16.92 0.61
N ARG A 128 4.78 17.47 1.79
CA ARG A 128 4.41 18.83 2.18
C ARG A 128 5.65 19.64 2.59
N LEU A 129 5.57 20.96 2.51
CA LEU A 129 6.49 21.80 3.26
C LEU A 129 6.11 21.69 4.73
N CYS A 130 6.97 21.06 5.51
CA CYS A 130 6.87 21.13 6.95
C CYS A 130 7.81 22.23 7.37
N GLY A 131 7.27 23.31 7.95
CA GLY A 131 8.11 24.36 8.49
C GLY A 131 9.03 23.76 9.55
N GLY A 132 10.34 23.94 9.39
CA GLY A 132 11.20 23.98 10.55
C GLY A 132 10.75 25.21 11.35
N GLY A 133 10.11 25.01 12.50
CA GLY A 133 10.02 26.10 13.49
C GLY A 133 11.45 26.58 13.75
N SER A 134 11.74 27.88 13.68
CA SER A 134 11.38 28.78 14.78
C SER A 134 10.96 30.18 14.31
N ARG A 135 9.75 30.58 14.76
CA ARG A 135 9.41 31.95 15.19
C ARG A 135 9.82 32.17 16.67
N ALA A 136 10.98 31.67 17.06
CA ALA A 136 11.54 31.78 18.42
C ALA A 136 13.06 31.84 18.29
N GLY A 137 13.61 33.04 18.06
CA GLY A 137 15.05 33.20 17.86
C GLY A 137 15.56 34.48 17.23
N LEU A 138 14.73 35.51 16.97
CA LEU A 138 15.20 36.87 16.65
C LEU A 138 14.29 37.92 17.31
N ALA A 139 14.17 37.82 18.64
CA ALA A 139 13.89 38.96 19.51
C ALA A 139 15.19 39.47 20.19
N THR A 140 16.36 39.00 19.77
CA THR A 140 17.66 39.46 20.28
C THR A 140 18.69 39.49 19.16
N TYR A 141 18.58 40.49 18.27
CA TYR A 141 19.76 41.05 17.60
C TYR A 141 19.48 42.52 17.31
N GLN A 142 19.23 43.27 18.38
CA GLN A 142 19.44 44.70 18.38
C GLN A 142 20.96 44.92 18.41
N SER A 143 21.46 45.77 17.52
CA SER A 143 22.81 46.36 17.54
C SER A 143 23.96 45.42 17.19
N LEU A 144 24.34 45.43 15.90
CA LEU A 144 25.69 45.79 15.45
C LEU A 144 25.65 46.02 13.93
N ILE A 145 25.56 47.29 13.54
CA ILE A 145 25.79 47.78 12.17
C ILE A 145 27.30 47.75 11.92
N PRO A 146 27.76 47.37 10.71
CA PRO A 146 28.30 48.41 9.83
C PRO A 146 27.84 48.29 8.37
N HIS A 147 27.34 49.42 7.86
CA HIS A 147 27.45 49.99 6.51
C HIS A 147 27.86 49.12 5.31
N SER A 148 27.15 49.37 4.19
CA SER A 148 27.50 49.07 2.77
C SER A 148 27.14 47.65 2.33
N ILE A 149 26.34 47.37 1.28
CA ILE A 149 26.34 47.89 -0.10
C ILE A 149 24.91 47.80 -0.66
N ALA A 150 24.42 48.91 -1.20
CA ALA A 150 23.17 48.98 -1.94
C ALA A 150 23.38 48.53 -3.40
N CYS A 151 22.84 47.37 -3.79
CA CYS A 151 22.60 47.07 -5.19
C CYS A 151 21.20 47.58 -5.57
N ARG A 152 21.17 48.84 -6.01
CA ARG A 152 20.01 49.58 -6.52
C ARG A 152 19.54 49.00 -7.87
N GLY A 153 18.63 48.02 -7.84
CA GLY A 153 17.86 47.58 -9.00
C GLY A 153 16.72 48.55 -9.30
N LYS A 154 16.92 49.41 -10.32
CA LYS A 154 16.00 50.44 -10.78
C LYS A 154 14.82 49.83 -11.54
N VAL A 155 13.66 49.67 -10.90
CA VAL A 155 12.40 49.37 -11.59
C VAL A 155 11.84 50.70 -12.14
N ARG A 156 11.96 50.91 -13.45
CA ARG A 156 11.23 51.98 -14.16
C ARG A 156 9.86 51.46 -14.57
N THR A 157 8.84 51.86 -13.84
CA THR A 157 7.44 51.77 -14.26
C THR A 157 7.18 52.92 -15.24
N LEU A 158 7.06 52.64 -16.54
CA LEU A 158 6.60 53.61 -17.52
C LEU A 158 5.08 53.75 -17.40
N GLY A 159 4.62 54.93 -16.99
CA GLY A 159 3.21 55.27 -16.90
C GLY A 159 2.58 55.45 -18.29
N PHE A 160 1.52 54.68 -18.54
CA PHE A 160 0.57 54.92 -19.63
C PHE A 160 -0.26 56.17 -19.32
N ARG A 161 -0.25 57.17 -20.20
CA ARG A 161 -1.22 58.27 -20.21
C ARG A 161 -2.35 57.92 -21.20
N PRO A 162 -3.63 58.15 -20.84
CA PRO A 162 -4.71 58.08 -21.81
C PRO A 162 -4.75 59.36 -22.66
N LEU A 163 -4.90 59.21 -23.98
CA LEU A 163 -5.25 60.28 -24.92
C LEU A 163 -6.78 60.39 -24.95
N SER A 164 -7.29 61.55 -24.56
CA SER A 164 -8.67 61.97 -24.85
C SER A 164 -8.75 62.40 -26.32
N ILE A 165 -9.81 61.97 -26.99
CA ILE A 165 -10.32 62.51 -28.27
C ILE A 165 -11.59 63.27 -27.94
#